data_AF-A0A2V7UP33-F1
#
_entry.id   AF-A0A2V7UP33-F1
#
_cell.length_a   1.000
_cell.length_b   1.000
_cell.length_c   1.000
_cell.angle_alpha   90.00
_cell.angle_beta   90.00
_cell.angle_gamma   90.00
#
_symmetry.space_group_name_H-M   'P 1'
#
loop_
_entity.id
_entity.type
_entity.pdbx_description
1 polymer ?
#
loop_
_entity_poly.entity_id
_entity_poly.type
_entity_poly.pdbx_seq_one_letter_code
_entity_poly.pdbx_strand_id
1 'polypeptide(L)'
;MVFAPHHWFRNLPAAIPDYGPFNPHFVRDVGVAFLTMGAALAWATVRAAARFELVAVAALFAALHAVLHVFDTATGHVGAAHWMLDLPGVYFPAIVLVAVAGLLRGIRRR
;
A
#
# COMPACT_ATOMS: atom_id res chain seq x y z
N MET A 1 -1.48 -11.35 -7.65
CA MET A 1 -0.08 -10.89 -7.61
C MET A 1 0.92 -12.02 -7.41
N VAL A 2 0.97 -12.71 -6.25
CA VAL A 2 1.98 -13.76 -5.98
C VAL A 2 1.85 -15.00 -6.88
N PHE A 3 0.64 -15.57 -6.97
CA PHE A 3 0.41 -16.83 -7.69
C PHE A 3 0.24 -16.66 -9.20
N ALA A 4 -0.35 -15.55 -9.64
CA ALA A 4 -0.59 -15.23 -11.05
C ALA A 4 -0.10 -13.79 -11.36
N PRO A 5 1.23 -13.53 -11.37
CA PRO A 5 1.78 -12.18 -11.48
C PRO A 5 1.45 -11.52 -12.81
N HIS A 6 1.54 -12.25 -13.93
CA HIS A 6 1.23 -11.70 -15.24
C HIS A 6 -0.25 -11.32 -15.40
N HIS A 7 -1.16 -12.18 -14.92
CA HIS A 7 -2.60 -11.90 -14.95
C HIS A 7 -2.94 -10.65 -14.13
N TRP A 8 -2.39 -10.54 -12.91
CA TRP A 8 -2.59 -9.37 -12.07
C TRP A 8 -2.03 -8.09 -12.72
N PHE A 9 -0.81 -8.15 -13.26
CA PHE A 9 -0.15 -7.01 -13.91
C PHE A 9 -0.94 -6.46 -15.11
N ARG A 10 -1.59 -7.34 -15.89
CA ARG A 10 -2.32 -6.95 -17.10
C ARG A 10 -3.77 -6.54 -16.86
N ASN A 11 -4.43 -7.14 -15.86
CA ASN A 11 -5.89 -7.07 -15.74
C ASN A 11 -6.38 -6.27 -14.53
N LEU A 12 -5.50 -5.87 -13.60
CA LEU A 12 -5.91 -4.95 -12.55
C LEU A 12 -6.26 -3.59 -13.19
N PRO A 13 -7.43 -2.99 -12.89
CA PRO A 13 -7.85 -1.70 -13.45
C PRO A 13 -7.12 -0.52 -12.77
N ALA A 14 -5.79 -0.57 -12.81
CA ALA A 14 -4.88 0.41 -12.21
C ALA A 14 -3.75 0.81 -13.18
N ALA A 15 -3.86 0.44 -14.45
CA ALA A 15 -2.87 0.77 -15.50
C ALA A 15 -1.40 0.50 -15.10
N ILE A 16 -1.16 -0.61 -14.37
CA ILE A 16 0.17 -1.00 -13.88
C ILE A 16 1.26 -0.99 -14.96
N PRO A 17 1.00 -1.38 -16.23
CA PRO A 17 2.01 -1.30 -17.28
C PRO A 17 2.59 0.10 -17.55
N ASP A 18 1.93 1.18 -17.09
CA ASP A 18 2.43 2.54 -17.23
C ASP A 18 3.70 2.80 -16.40
N TYR A 19 3.92 2.02 -15.32
CA TYR A 19 5.12 2.11 -14.47
C TYR A 19 6.34 1.35 -15.05
N GLY A 20 6.19 0.68 -16.19
CA GLY A 20 7.29 0.02 -16.89
C GLY A 20 7.03 -1.45 -17.26
N PRO A 21 8.05 -2.13 -17.81
CA PRO A 21 7.90 -3.48 -18.35
C PRO A 21 7.62 -4.52 -17.25
N PHE A 22 6.91 -5.59 -17.63
CA PHE A 22 6.61 -6.69 -16.74
C PHE A 22 7.88 -7.39 -16.23
N ASN A 23 8.05 -7.43 -14.92
CA ASN A 23 9.04 -8.25 -14.24
C ASN A 23 8.33 -9.19 -13.23
N PRO A 24 8.35 -10.52 -13.44
CA PRO A 24 7.61 -11.46 -12.60
C PRO A 24 8.16 -11.56 -11.17
N HIS A 25 9.45 -11.29 -10.96
CA HIS A 25 10.04 -11.26 -9.62
C HIS A 25 9.57 -10.03 -8.87
N PHE A 26 9.72 -8.84 -9.47
CA PHE A 26 9.25 -7.57 -8.90
C PHE A 26 7.75 -7.60 -8.53
N VAL A 27 6.91 -8.13 -9.42
CA VAL A 27 5.47 -8.30 -9.15
C VAL A 27 5.23 -9.29 -8.01
N ARG A 28 6.08 -10.29 -7.76
CA ARG A 28 5.93 -11.14 -6.58
C ARG A 28 6.41 -10.44 -5.31
N ASP A 29 7.47 -9.65 -5.39
CA ASP A 29 8.03 -8.90 -4.26
C ASP A 29 7.02 -7.90 -3.71
N VAL A 30 6.38 -7.11 -4.58
CA VAL A 30 5.31 -6.21 -4.16
C VAL A 30 4.12 -7.02 -3.61
N GLY A 31 3.83 -8.20 -4.17
CA GLY A 31 2.80 -9.10 -3.64
C GLY A 31 3.07 -9.57 -2.21
N VAL A 32 4.31 -9.97 -1.90
CA VAL A 32 4.68 -10.38 -0.54
C VAL A 32 4.78 -9.19 0.41
N ALA A 33 5.09 -7.98 -0.06
CA ALA A 33 5.01 -6.76 0.74
C ALA A 33 3.56 -6.50 1.20
N PHE A 34 2.59 -6.56 0.29
CA PHE A 34 1.16 -6.42 0.63
C PHE A 34 0.64 -7.56 1.53
N LEU A 35 1.10 -8.81 1.32
CA LEU A 35 0.77 -9.92 2.23
C LEU A 35 1.34 -9.69 3.63
N THR A 36 2.57 -9.16 3.73
CA THR A 36 3.21 -8.85 5.01
C THR A 36 2.45 -7.75 5.75
N MET A 37 2.06 -6.68 5.04
CA MET A 37 1.20 -5.63 5.59
C MET A 37 -0.14 -6.21 6.07
N GLY A 38 -0.79 -7.04 5.26
CA GLY A 38 -2.05 -7.71 5.62
C GLY A 38 -1.92 -8.59 6.86
N ALA A 39 -0.85 -9.37 6.96
CA ALA A 39 -0.55 -10.20 8.13
C ALA A 39 -0.33 -9.36 9.40
N ALA A 40 0.38 -8.23 9.31
CA ALA A 40 0.57 -7.31 10.42
C ALA A 40 -0.77 -6.72 10.89
N LEU A 41 -1.64 -6.30 9.97
CA LEU A 41 -2.97 -5.79 10.30
C LEU A 41 -3.87 -6.85 10.92
N ALA A 42 -3.88 -8.08 10.38
CA ALA A 42 -4.61 -9.19 10.97
C ALA A 42 -4.11 -9.50 12.39
N TRP A 43 -2.79 -9.51 12.61
CA TRP A 43 -2.21 -9.73 13.93
C TRP A 43 -2.59 -8.63 14.93
N ALA A 44 -2.69 -7.38 14.47
CA ALA A 44 -3.10 -6.25 15.31
C ALA A 44 -4.53 -6.41 15.89
N THR A 45 -5.39 -7.19 15.22
CA THR A 45 -6.76 -7.46 15.71
C THR A 45 -6.77 -8.35 16.95
N VAL A 46 -5.86 -9.33 17.03
CA VAL A 46 -5.81 -10.33 18.10
C VAL A 46 -4.78 -10.03 19.20
N ARG A 47 -3.78 -9.17 18.92
CA ARG A 47 -2.74 -8.80 19.89
C ARG A 47 -2.83 -7.34 20.30
N ALA A 48 -3.71 -7.04 21.26
CA ALA A 48 -3.95 -5.68 21.75
C ALA A 48 -2.66 -4.95 22.20
N ALA A 49 -1.75 -5.66 22.87
CA ALA A 49 -0.50 -5.09 23.38
C ALA A 49 0.48 -4.60 22.30
N ALA A 50 0.37 -5.08 21.05
CA ALA A 50 1.23 -4.69 19.93
C ALA A 50 0.45 -4.00 18.80
N ARG A 51 -0.84 -3.69 19.03
CA ARG A 51 -1.76 -3.21 18.00
C ARG A 51 -1.27 -1.90 17.38
N PHE A 52 -0.79 -0.98 18.21
CA PHE A 52 -0.29 0.30 17.72
C PHE A 52 0.94 0.11 16.82
N GLU A 53 1.92 -0.67 17.27
CA GLU A 53 3.17 -0.92 16.55
C GLU A 53 2.90 -1.57 15.19
N LEU A 54 2.05 -2.62 15.17
CA LEU A 54 1.69 -3.33 13.94
C LEU A 54 0.97 -2.43 12.94
N VAL A 55 -0.01 -1.63 13.40
CA VAL A 55 -0.72 -0.69 12.52
C VAL A 55 0.18 0.45 12.08
N ALA A 56 1.08 0.94 12.95
CA ALA A 56 1.99 2.03 12.62
C ALA A 56 3.00 1.63 11.53
N VAL A 57 3.54 0.42 11.58
CA VAL A 57 4.44 -0.09 10.52
C VAL A 57 3.68 -0.30 9.20
N ALA A 58 2.45 -0.82 9.25
CA ALA A 58 1.60 -0.92 8.06
C ALA A 58 1.27 0.46 7.46
N ALA A 59 0.93 1.43 8.30
CA ALA A 59 0.68 2.81 7.90
C ALA A 59 1.93 3.47 7.29
N LEU A 60 3.11 3.21 7.85
CA LEU A 60 4.38 3.71 7.31
C LEU A 60 4.63 3.20 5.89
N PHE A 61 4.48 1.89 5.67
CA PHE A 61 4.62 1.31 4.33
C PHE A 61 3.63 1.94 3.35
N ALA A 62 2.34 2.01 3.71
CA ALA A 62 1.31 2.57 2.86
C ALA A 62 1.55 4.05 2.52
N ALA A 63 2.00 4.84 3.51
CA ALA A 63 2.32 6.25 3.30
C ALA A 63 3.53 6.46 2.39
N LEU A 64 4.63 5.72 2.62
CA LEU A 64 5.81 5.80 1.76
C LEU A 64 5.51 5.35 0.33
N HIS A 65 4.71 4.30 0.18
CA HIS A 65 4.26 3.84 -1.12
C HIS A 65 3.40 4.91 -1.83
N ALA A 66 2.45 5.52 -1.13
CA ALA A 66 1.66 6.63 -1.67
C ALA A 66 2.52 7.84 -2.09
N VAL A 67 3.56 8.17 -1.32
CA VAL A 67 4.51 9.25 -1.67
C VAL A 67 5.26 8.93 -2.97
N LEU A 68 5.59 7.66 -3.22
CA LEU A 68 6.22 7.26 -4.48
C LEU A 68 5.29 7.49 -5.69
N HIS A 69 4.01 7.12 -5.57
CA HIS A 69 3.01 7.37 -6.62
C HIS A 69 2.78 8.88 -6.87
N VAL A 70 2.76 9.68 -5.80
CA VAL A 70 2.74 11.15 -5.88
C VAL A 70 3.95 11.65 -6.67
N PHE A 71 5.15 11.16 -6.35
CA PHE A 71 6.38 11.56 -7.03
C PHE A 71 6.37 11.19 -8.52
N ASP A 72 6.01 9.96 -8.87
CA ASP A 72 5.95 9.50 -10.26
C ASP A 72 4.92 10.28 -11.08
N THR A 73 3.76 10.57 -10.51
CA THR A 73 2.72 11.36 -11.19
C THR A 73 3.12 12.83 -11.30
N ALA A 74 3.70 13.41 -10.24
CA ALA A 74 4.09 14.83 -10.23
C ALA A 74 5.29 15.13 -11.13
N THR A 75 6.20 14.17 -11.32
CA THR A 75 7.35 14.30 -12.23
C THR A 75 7.03 13.95 -13.68
N GLY A 76 5.80 13.46 -13.95
CA GLY A 76 5.37 13.06 -15.29
C GLY A 76 5.92 11.71 -15.75
N HIS A 77 6.41 10.88 -14.83
CA HIS A 77 6.80 9.49 -15.13
C HIS A 77 5.60 8.68 -15.61
N VAL A 78 4.45 8.90 -14.97
CA VAL A 78 3.13 8.37 -15.39
C VAL A 78 2.17 9.52 -15.69
N GLY A 79 1.10 9.22 -16.45
CA GLY A 79 0.11 10.24 -16.83
C GLY A 79 -0.70 10.78 -15.64
N ALA A 80 -1.20 12.02 -15.74
CA ALA A 80 -1.98 12.66 -14.67
C ALA A 80 -3.27 11.91 -14.28
N ALA A 81 -3.76 10.98 -15.12
CA ALA A 81 -4.88 10.10 -14.77
C ALA A 81 -4.60 9.24 -13.52
N HIS A 82 -3.32 8.96 -13.21
CA HIS A 82 -2.90 8.19 -12.04
C HIS A 82 -3.28 8.84 -10.70
N TRP A 83 -3.53 10.15 -10.65
CA TRP A 83 -4.12 10.79 -9.47
C TRP A 83 -5.46 10.15 -9.05
N MET A 84 -6.27 9.73 -10.01
CA MET A 84 -7.56 9.09 -9.76
C MET A 84 -7.48 7.57 -9.80
N LEU A 85 -6.66 7.00 -10.69
CA LEU A 85 -6.50 5.53 -10.78
C LEU A 85 -5.88 4.94 -9.50
N ASP A 86 -4.92 5.64 -8.89
CA ASP A 86 -4.24 5.16 -7.68
C ASP A 86 -5.03 5.44 -6.40
N LEU A 87 -6.02 6.34 -6.44
CA LEU A 87 -6.82 6.73 -5.28
C LEU A 87 -7.38 5.52 -4.49
N PRO A 88 -8.10 4.55 -5.10
CA PRO A 88 -8.68 3.44 -4.36
C PRO A 88 -7.63 2.45 -3.81
N GLY A 89 -6.55 2.23 -4.56
CA GLY A 89 -5.57 1.17 -4.27
C GLY A 89 -4.36 1.62 -3.45
N VAL A 90 -4.04 2.92 -3.47
CA VAL A 90 -2.80 3.47 -2.92
C VAL A 90 -3.10 4.60 -1.92
N TYR A 91 -3.74 5.68 -2.37
CA TYR A 91 -3.92 6.87 -1.53
C TYR A 91 -4.94 6.66 -0.40
N PHE A 92 -6.09 6.06 -0.71
CA PHE A 92 -7.13 5.83 0.29
C PHE A 92 -6.67 4.88 1.42
N PRO A 93 -6.05 3.71 1.14
CA PRO A 93 -5.49 2.86 2.20
C PRO A 93 -4.44 3.57 3.05
N ALA A 94 -3.57 4.39 2.45
CA ALA A 94 -2.58 5.16 3.19
C ALA A 94 -3.25 6.16 4.17
N ILE A 95 -4.23 6.93 3.70
CA ILE A 95 -4.98 7.88 4.54
C ILE A 95 -5.66 7.15 5.71
N VAL A 96 -6.35 6.04 5.44
CA VAL A 96 -7.04 5.25 6.46
C VAL A 96 -6.06 4.72 7.50
N LEU A 97 -4.96 4.09 7.08
CA LEU A 97 -4.01 3.49 8.00
C LEU A 97 -3.28 4.54 8.85
N VAL A 98 -2.93 5.69 8.28
CA VAL A 98 -2.34 6.81 9.03
C VAL A 98 -3.34 7.36 10.06
N ALA A 99 -4.60 7.54 9.69
CA ALA A 99 -5.64 8.00 10.60
C ALA A 99 -5.85 7.00 11.77
N VAL A 100 -5.95 5.71 11.48
CA VAL A 100 -6.10 4.66 12.51
C VAL A 100 -4.88 4.61 13.43
N ALA A 101 -3.66 4.69 12.88
CA ALA A 101 -2.44 4.75 13.69
C ALA A 101 -2.44 5.98 14.63
N GLY A 102 -2.89 7.14 14.14
CA GLY A 102 -3.06 8.36 14.94
C GLY A 102 -4.04 8.20 16.10
N LEU A 103 -5.20 7.59 15.83
CA LEU A 103 -6.22 7.29 16.85
C LEU A 103 -5.68 6.34 17.92
N LEU A 104 -5.03 5.25 17.51
CA LEU A 104 -4.41 4.28 18.44
C LEU A 104 -3.33 4.93 19.31
N ARG A 105 -2.53 5.85 18.75
CA ARG A 105 -1.54 6.63 19.51
C ARG A 105 -2.20 7.50 20.58
N GLY A 106 -3.34 8.11 20.25
CA GLY A 106 -4.12 8.93 21.17
C GLY A 106 -4.67 8.13 22.35
N ILE A 107 -5.18 6.92 22.09
CA ILE A 107 -5.68 6.00 23.13
C ILE A 107 -4.54 5.56 24.07
N ARG A 108 -3.37 5.20 23.53
CA ARG A 108 -2.23 4.74 24.34
C ARG A 108 -1.65 5.81 25.28
N ARG A 109 -1.84 7.08 24.94
CA ARG A 109 -1.33 8.22 25.73
C ARG A 109 -2.27 8.64 26.86
N ARG A 110 -3.51 8.13 26.88
CA ARG A 110 -4.48 8.35 27.96
C ARG A 110 -4.39 7.23 28.98
#